data_AF-A0A662D6Q1-F1
#
_entry.id   AF-A0A662D6Q1-F1
#
_cell.length_a   1.000
_cell.length_b   1.000
_cell.length_c   1.000
_cell.angle_alpha   90.00
_cell.angle_beta   90.00
_cell.angle_gamma   90.00
#
_symmetry.space_group_name_H-M   'P 1'
#
loop_
_entity.id
_entity.type
_entity.pdbx_description
1 polymer ?
#
loop_
_entity_poly.entity_id
_entity_poly.type
_entity_poly.pdbx_seq_one_letter_code
_entity_poly.pdbx_strand_id
1 'polypeptide(L)'
;MLRKNERDREYLKKITGLDLEDFLKRLELFNRLDELERERLNLSPEELYEKLYRIGELALELGILNRALNAYMEINDRKKVRDIGQKCLEEGWYFDAVRAFKFLGDKKGVTKIIRELESKDYGLDLEISMKEYLGERTIKSVNRGFKKWISEMGIESACLFDVIPTANMMHHVVDNDYDVGIGIAKGGLFLTYLSHLFELPVKVVHCHKKGRETEFNWVCEPDPQELRGKNVIVFDKDVVTGKTAQRVLKEIEKYRPNRVDLALIYNPNEGIGPGARLSNVPKGYTEVYYPEKFSYREFDKVVERLEKSLKRFSLY
;
A
#
# COMPACT_ATOMS: atom_id res chain seq x y z
N MET A 1 -42.56 -1.45 -26.10
CA MET A 1 -42.81 -0.15 -26.73
C MET A 1 -41.77 0.26 -27.79
N LEU A 2 -40.53 -0.27 -27.80
CA LEU A 2 -39.45 0.14 -28.74
C LEU A 2 -39.58 -0.34 -30.21
N ARG A 3 -40.69 -0.97 -30.62
CA ARG A 3 -40.75 -1.67 -31.92
C ARG A 3 -41.03 -0.76 -33.15
N LYS A 4 -41.31 0.54 -32.99
CA LYS A 4 -42.02 1.29 -34.06
C LYS A 4 -41.31 2.46 -34.75
N ASN A 5 -40.18 2.99 -34.27
CA ASN A 5 -39.48 4.08 -35.00
C ASN A 5 -38.03 3.71 -35.36
N GLU A 6 -37.68 3.81 -36.64
CA GLU A 6 -36.32 3.63 -37.17
C GLU A 6 -35.31 4.57 -36.50
N ARG A 7 -35.76 5.78 -36.14
CA ARG A 7 -34.99 6.75 -35.37
C ARG A 7 -34.52 6.21 -34.02
N ASP A 8 -35.36 5.45 -33.32
CA ASP A 8 -35.01 4.87 -32.01
C ASP A 8 -33.99 3.74 -32.16
N ARG A 9 -34.05 2.98 -33.25
CA ARG A 9 -33.07 1.92 -33.56
C ARG A 9 -31.70 2.50 -33.88
N GLU A 10 -31.66 3.54 -34.71
CA GLU A 10 -30.42 4.24 -35.04
C GLU A 10 -29.81 4.90 -33.80
N TYR A 11 -30.65 5.50 -32.95
CA TYR A 11 -30.23 6.07 -31.67
C TYR A 11 -29.66 5.01 -30.71
N LEU A 12 -30.33 3.86 -30.57
CA LEU A 12 -29.83 2.72 -29.78
C LEU A 12 -28.46 2.26 -30.29
N LYS A 13 -28.33 2.00 -31.59
CA LYS A 13 -27.07 1.57 -32.21
C LYS A 13 -25.95 2.59 -32.02
N LYS A 14 -26.28 3.88 -32.07
CA LYS A 14 -25.32 4.96 -31.83
C LYS A 14 -24.79 4.96 -30.39
N ILE A 15 -25.64 4.67 -29.40
CA ILE A 15 -25.26 4.72 -27.98
C ILE A 15 -24.59 3.42 -27.52
N THR A 16 -25.12 2.27 -27.94
CA THR A 16 -24.69 0.97 -27.43
C THR A 16 -23.74 0.23 -28.36
N GLY A 17 -23.68 0.64 -29.64
CA GLY A 17 -23.00 -0.10 -30.70
C GLY A 17 -23.74 -1.36 -31.18
N LEU A 18 -24.92 -1.65 -30.62
CA LEU A 18 -25.69 -2.87 -30.90
C LEU A 18 -26.91 -2.55 -31.75
N ASP A 19 -27.32 -3.48 -32.61
CA ASP A 19 -28.66 -3.38 -33.20
C ASP A 19 -29.75 -3.70 -32.17
N LEU A 20 -31.01 -3.46 -32.57
CA LEU A 20 -32.15 -3.65 -31.67
C LEU A 20 -32.30 -5.12 -31.23
N GLU A 21 -31.99 -6.08 -32.10
CA GLU A 21 -32.15 -7.50 -31.80
C GLU A 21 -31.12 -7.95 -30.78
N ASP A 22 -29.85 -7.61 -30.99
CA ASP A 22 -28.77 -7.85 -30.04
C ASP A 22 -29.01 -7.16 -28.69
N PHE A 23 -29.51 -5.92 -28.71
CA PHE A 23 -29.87 -5.20 -27.50
C PHE A 23 -30.99 -5.90 -26.72
N LEU A 24 -32.07 -6.30 -27.40
CA LEU A 24 -33.19 -7.00 -26.76
C LEU A 24 -32.75 -8.36 -26.20
N LYS A 25 -31.90 -9.09 -26.94
CA LYS A 25 -31.32 -10.35 -26.45
C LYS A 25 -30.49 -10.11 -25.18
N ARG A 26 -29.60 -9.11 -25.16
CA ARG A 26 -28.84 -8.77 -23.96
C ARG A 26 -29.73 -8.34 -22.79
N LEU A 27 -30.80 -7.59 -23.05
CA LEU A 27 -31.76 -7.19 -22.03
C LEU A 27 -32.50 -8.39 -21.43
N GLU A 28 -32.87 -9.37 -22.25
CA GLU A 28 -33.46 -10.63 -21.78
C GLU A 28 -32.50 -11.42 -20.90
N LEU A 29 -31.24 -11.57 -21.33
CA LEU A 29 -30.20 -12.22 -20.52
C LEU A 29 -29.95 -11.47 -19.21
N PHE A 30 -29.96 -10.14 -19.22
CA PHE A 30 -29.80 -9.33 -18.02
C PHE A 30 -30.96 -9.53 -17.03
N ASN A 31 -32.20 -9.50 -17.51
CA ASN A 31 -33.38 -9.79 -16.68
C ASN A 31 -33.29 -11.20 -16.09
N ARG A 32 -32.85 -12.17 -16.91
CA ARG A 32 -32.67 -13.56 -16.45
C ARG A 32 -31.59 -13.66 -15.37
N LEU A 33 -30.49 -12.93 -15.50
CA LEU A 33 -29.45 -12.87 -14.48
C LEU A 33 -29.98 -12.36 -13.14
N ASP A 34 -30.73 -11.25 -13.18
CA ASP A 34 -31.33 -10.66 -11.97
C ASP A 34 -32.38 -11.59 -11.32
N GLU A 35 -33.16 -12.32 -12.12
CA GLU A 35 -34.07 -13.36 -11.61
C GLU A 35 -33.31 -14.48 -10.89
N LEU A 36 -32.24 -15.00 -11.50
CA LEU A 36 -31.44 -16.07 -10.90
C LEU A 36 -30.80 -15.62 -9.58
N GLU A 37 -30.34 -14.36 -9.50
CA GLU A 37 -29.77 -13.78 -8.28
C GLU A 37 -30.81 -13.66 -7.15
N ARG A 38 -32.09 -13.37 -7.45
CA ARG A 38 -33.17 -13.31 -6.45
C ARG A 38 -33.57 -14.70 -5.96
N GLU A 39 -33.56 -15.68 -6.86
CA GLU A 39 -33.94 -17.06 -6.56
C GLU A 39 -32.89 -17.84 -5.76
N ARG A 40 -31.70 -17.28 -5.51
CA ARG A 40 -30.64 -18.00 -4.77
C ARG A 40 -30.91 -18.17 -3.26
N LEU A 41 -31.93 -17.51 -2.73
CA LEU A 41 -32.27 -17.56 -1.31
C LEU A 41 -32.90 -18.92 -0.96
N ASN A 42 -32.42 -19.56 0.10
CA ASN A 42 -32.93 -20.83 0.64
C ASN A 42 -32.77 -22.07 -0.26
N LEU A 43 -31.80 -22.09 -1.17
CA LEU A 43 -31.46 -23.27 -1.95
C LEU A 43 -30.64 -24.29 -1.14
N SER A 44 -30.77 -25.57 -1.49
CA SER A 44 -29.79 -26.58 -1.04
C SER A 44 -28.39 -26.29 -1.61
N PRO A 45 -27.31 -26.81 -1.02
CA PRO A 45 -25.96 -26.60 -1.53
C PRO A 45 -25.78 -26.97 -3.02
N GLU A 46 -26.38 -28.07 -3.47
CA GLU A 46 -26.31 -28.55 -4.86
C GLU A 46 -27.08 -27.62 -5.81
N GLU A 47 -28.29 -27.18 -5.42
CA GLU A 47 -29.07 -26.22 -6.21
C GLU A 47 -28.38 -24.86 -6.27
N LEU A 48 -27.76 -24.43 -5.16
CA LEU A 48 -26.99 -23.20 -5.11
C LEU A 48 -25.77 -23.26 -6.04
N TYR A 49 -25.07 -24.40 -6.08
CA TYR A 49 -23.94 -24.61 -6.99
C TYR A 49 -24.36 -24.44 -8.45
N GLU A 50 -25.38 -25.17 -8.90
CA GLU A 50 -25.89 -25.10 -10.28
C GLU A 50 -26.39 -23.69 -10.63
N LYS A 51 -27.05 -23.03 -9.66
CA LYS A 51 -27.53 -21.66 -9.81
C LYS A 51 -26.39 -20.67 -10.04
N LEU A 52 -25.38 -20.71 -9.18
CA LEU A 52 -24.21 -19.83 -9.26
C LEU A 52 -23.40 -20.10 -10.52
N TYR A 53 -23.24 -21.37 -10.91
CA TYR A 53 -22.59 -21.72 -12.18
C TYR A 53 -23.30 -21.06 -13.37
N ARG A 54 -24.64 -21.15 -13.42
CA ARG A 54 -25.45 -20.55 -14.49
C ARG A 54 -25.41 -19.01 -14.47
N ILE A 55 -25.41 -18.40 -13.29
CA ILE A 55 -25.18 -16.95 -13.12
C ILE A 55 -23.81 -16.58 -13.72
N GLY A 56 -22.77 -17.37 -13.41
CA GLY A 56 -21.42 -17.20 -13.94
C GLY A 56 -21.37 -17.21 -15.46
N GLU A 57 -21.93 -18.25 -16.09
CA GLU A 57 -21.94 -18.38 -17.56
C GLU A 57 -22.71 -17.23 -18.23
N LEU A 58 -23.88 -16.87 -17.69
CA LEU A 58 -24.70 -15.80 -18.24
C LEU A 58 -24.04 -14.41 -18.10
N ALA A 59 -23.38 -14.17 -16.96
CA ALA A 59 -22.61 -12.96 -16.75
C ALA A 59 -21.41 -12.87 -17.71
N LEU A 60 -20.75 -13.99 -18.03
CA LEU A 60 -19.69 -14.03 -19.05
C LEU A 60 -20.21 -13.72 -20.45
N GLU A 61 -21.38 -14.28 -20.83
CA GLU A 61 -22.03 -13.97 -22.11
C GLU A 61 -22.37 -12.48 -22.23
N LEU A 62 -22.77 -11.85 -21.12
CA LEU A 62 -23.06 -10.43 -21.03
C LEU A 62 -21.81 -9.54 -20.92
N GLY A 63 -20.62 -10.11 -20.72
CA GLY A 63 -19.38 -9.37 -20.47
C GLY A 63 -19.30 -8.72 -19.08
N ILE A 64 -20.13 -9.14 -18.11
CA ILE A 64 -20.17 -8.61 -16.75
C ILE A 64 -19.20 -9.41 -15.87
N LEU A 65 -17.90 -9.16 -16.06
CA LEU A 65 -16.82 -9.98 -15.47
C LEU A 65 -16.86 -10.05 -13.95
N ASN A 66 -17.19 -8.96 -13.27
CA ASN A 66 -17.24 -8.91 -11.80
C ASN A 66 -18.35 -9.81 -11.21
N ARG A 67 -19.52 -9.90 -11.85
CA ARG A 67 -20.61 -10.79 -11.43
C ARG A 67 -20.23 -12.26 -11.67
N ALA A 68 -19.64 -12.55 -12.83
CA ALA A 68 -19.13 -13.87 -13.13
C ALA A 68 -18.07 -14.30 -12.10
N LEU A 69 -17.10 -13.43 -11.81
CA LEU A 69 -16.06 -13.66 -10.83
C LEU A 69 -16.63 -14.00 -9.45
N ASN A 70 -17.59 -13.21 -8.95
CA ASN A 70 -18.22 -13.45 -7.66
C ASN A 70 -18.89 -14.84 -7.60
N ALA A 71 -19.63 -15.20 -8.65
CA ALA A 71 -20.34 -16.48 -8.70
C ALA A 71 -19.36 -17.67 -8.68
N TYR A 72 -18.30 -17.63 -9.49
CA TYR A 72 -17.30 -18.70 -9.52
C TYR A 72 -16.42 -18.76 -8.26
N MET A 73 -16.15 -17.63 -7.59
CA MET A 73 -15.49 -17.61 -6.28
C MET A 73 -16.35 -18.28 -5.21
N GLU A 74 -17.67 -18.05 -5.21
CA GLU A 74 -18.61 -18.60 -4.23
C GLU A 74 -18.71 -20.14 -4.33
N ILE A 75 -18.65 -20.70 -5.55
CA ILE A 75 -18.59 -22.15 -5.77
C ILE A 75 -17.16 -22.72 -5.83
N ASN A 76 -16.15 -21.90 -5.56
CA ASN A 76 -14.74 -22.27 -5.60
C ASN A 76 -14.25 -22.91 -6.92
N ASP A 77 -14.78 -22.47 -8.06
CA ASP A 77 -14.26 -22.85 -9.38
C ASP A 77 -12.99 -22.06 -9.71
N ARG A 78 -11.87 -22.55 -9.18
CA ARG A 78 -10.55 -21.92 -9.31
C ARG A 78 -10.09 -21.78 -10.77
N LYS A 79 -10.57 -22.62 -11.70
CA LYS A 79 -10.21 -22.53 -13.11
C LYS A 79 -10.91 -21.33 -13.74
N LYS A 80 -12.24 -21.24 -13.60
CA LYS A 80 -13.02 -20.09 -14.11
C LYS A 80 -12.59 -18.77 -13.48
N VAL A 81 -12.30 -18.76 -12.17
CA VAL A 81 -11.76 -17.56 -11.49
C VAL A 81 -10.43 -17.11 -12.10
N ARG A 82 -9.53 -18.05 -12.45
CA ARG A 82 -8.27 -17.71 -13.12
C ARG A 82 -8.50 -17.12 -14.50
N ASP A 83 -9.34 -17.76 -15.31
CA ASP A 83 -9.63 -17.31 -16.67
C ASP A 83 -10.23 -15.89 -16.66
N ILE A 84 -11.15 -15.62 -15.73
CA ILE A 84 -11.75 -14.29 -15.55
C ILE A 84 -10.74 -13.28 -15.02
N GLY A 85 -9.92 -13.65 -14.02
CA GLY A 85 -8.87 -12.77 -13.50
C GLY A 85 -7.88 -12.33 -14.57
N GLN A 86 -7.50 -13.24 -15.46
CA GLN A 86 -6.63 -12.93 -16.60
C GLN A 86 -7.34 -12.00 -17.61
N LYS A 87 -8.61 -12.25 -17.92
CA LYS A 87 -9.41 -11.37 -18.79
C LYS A 87 -9.59 -9.97 -18.19
N CYS A 88 -9.88 -9.87 -16.89
CA CYS A 88 -9.96 -8.60 -16.18
C CYS A 88 -8.63 -7.83 -16.28
N LEU A 89 -7.49 -8.51 -16.11
CA LEU A 89 -6.17 -7.89 -16.27
C LEU A 89 -5.96 -7.35 -17.70
N GLU A 90 -6.27 -8.15 -18.73
CA GLU A 90 -6.15 -7.76 -20.13
C GLU A 90 -7.03 -6.55 -20.51
N GLU A 91 -8.23 -6.48 -19.93
CA GLU A 91 -9.18 -5.39 -20.16
C GLU A 91 -8.96 -4.18 -19.24
N GLY A 92 -7.99 -4.22 -18.32
CA GLY A 92 -7.68 -3.13 -17.39
C GLY A 92 -8.61 -3.02 -16.16
N TRP A 93 -9.40 -4.05 -15.88
CA TRP A 93 -10.25 -4.18 -14.68
C TRP A 93 -9.43 -4.64 -13.49
N TYR A 94 -8.46 -3.80 -13.08
CA TYR A 94 -7.43 -4.17 -12.11
C TYR A 94 -7.99 -4.60 -10.75
N PHE A 95 -9.03 -3.94 -10.24
CA PHE A 95 -9.66 -4.29 -8.97
C PHE A 95 -10.18 -5.75 -8.96
N ASP A 96 -10.93 -6.15 -9.98
CA ASP A 96 -11.46 -7.51 -10.10
C ASP A 96 -10.35 -8.54 -10.37
N ALA A 97 -9.32 -8.16 -11.14
CA ALA A 97 -8.15 -9.00 -11.35
C ALA A 97 -7.39 -9.28 -10.04
N VAL A 98 -7.17 -8.27 -9.18
CA VAL A 98 -6.56 -8.44 -7.85
C VAL A 98 -7.40 -9.37 -6.99
N ARG A 99 -8.73 -9.18 -6.96
CA ARG A 99 -9.64 -10.04 -6.19
C ARG A 99 -9.53 -11.51 -6.64
N ALA A 100 -9.51 -11.75 -7.94
CA ALA A 100 -9.35 -13.08 -8.52
C ALA A 100 -8.01 -13.72 -8.14
N PHE A 101 -6.88 -13.02 -8.34
CA PHE A 101 -5.56 -13.57 -8.02
C PHE A 101 -5.35 -13.76 -6.52
N LYS A 102 -5.89 -12.87 -5.68
CA LYS A 102 -5.90 -13.06 -4.21
C LYS A 102 -6.66 -14.31 -3.81
N PHE A 103 -7.86 -14.53 -4.35
CA PHE A 103 -8.65 -15.73 -4.09
C PHE A 103 -7.88 -17.01 -4.46
N LEU A 104 -7.12 -16.94 -5.56
CA LEU A 104 -6.28 -18.05 -6.02
C LEU A 104 -4.98 -18.21 -5.22
N GLY A 105 -4.61 -17.26 -4.36
CA GLY A 105 -3.30 -17.21 -3.71
C GLY A 105 -2.16 -16.95 -4.71
N ASP A 106 -2.45 -16.37 -5.86
CA ASP A 106 -1.48 -16.08 -6.91
C ASP A 106 -0.82 -14.71 -6.67
N LYS A 107 0.18 -14.70 -5.78
CA LYS A 107 0.99 -13.50 -5.51
C LYS A 107 1.61 -12.93 -6.80
N LYS A 108 2.06 -13.77 -7.74
CA LYS A 108 2.71 -13.30 -8.98
C LYS A 108 1.74 -12.51 -9.87
N GLY A 109 0.48 -12.96 -9.96
CA GLY A 109 -0.58 -12.24 -10.67
C GLY A 109 -0.80 -10.83 -10.09
N VAL A 110 -0.85 -10.71 -8.75
CA VAL A 110 -1.01 -9.41 -8.08
C VAL A 110 0.24 -8.52 -8.26
N THR A 111 1.46 -9.07 -8.17
CA THR A 111 2.70 -8.32 -8.45
C THR A 111 2.73 -7.76 -9.88
N LYS A 112 2.24 -8.52 -10.86
CA LYS A 112 2.12 -8.04 -12.24
C LYS A 112 1.20 -6.82 -12.32
N ILE A 113 0.05 -6.86 -11.64
CA ILE A 113 -0.90 -5.73 -11.58
C ILE A 113 -0.26 -4.49 -10.95
N ILE A 114 0.44 -4.64 -9.82
CA ILE A 114 1.12 -3.53 -9.13
C ILE A 114 2.10 -2.83 -10.09
N ARG A 115 2.90 -3.59 -10.84
CA ARG A 115 3.87 -3.05 -11.81
C ARG A 115 3.18 -2.31 -12.96
N GLU A 116 2.06 -2.82 -13.46
CA GLU A 116 1.29 -2.15 -14.51
C GLU A 116 0.66 -0.84 -14.01
N LEU A 117 0.05 -0.85 -12.83
CA LEU A 117 -0.59 0.33 -12.23
C LEU A 117 0.40 1.43 -11.91
N GLU A 118 1.56 1.08 -11.36
CA GLU A 118 2.64 2.01 -11.08
C GLU A 118 3.12 2.72 -12.36
N SER A 119 3.22 2.01 -13.48
CA SER A 119 3.63 2.61 -14.76
C SER A 119 2.62 3.60 -15.35
N LYS A 120 1.37 3.57 -14.86
CA LYS A 120 0.25 4.38 -15.36
C LYS A 120 -0.22 5.44 -14.36
N ASP A 121 0.44 5.59 -13.21
CA ASP A 121 0.12 6.56 -12.15
C ASP A 121 -1.33 6.45 -11.60
N TYR A 122 -1.85 5.21 -11.51
CA TYR A 122 -3.19 4.95 -10.94
C TYR A 122 -3.13 4.83 -9.41
N GLY A 123 -3.14 5.95 -8.70
CA GLY A 123 -2.94 5.99 -7.24
C GLY A 123 -3.85 5.05 -6.43
N LEU A 124 -5.18 5.13 -6.59
CA LEU A 124 -6.12 4.37 -5.77
C LEU A 124 -6.06 2.85 -6.02
N ASP A 125 -6.06 2.44 -7.29
CA ASP A 125 -5.99 1.01 -7.65
C ASP A 125 -4.66 0.40 -7.23
N LEU A 126 -3.56 1.16 -7.32
CA LEU A 126 -2.24 0.74 -6.87
C LEU A 126 -2.24 0.50 -5.36
N GLU A 127 -2.78 1.44 -4.58
CA GLU A 127 -2.89 1.33 -3.13
C GLU A 127 -3.71 0.10 -2.71
N ILE A 128 -4.88 -0.12 -3.35
CA ILE A 128 -5.71 -1.30 -3.09
C ILE A 128 -4.93 -2.58 -3.42
N SER A 129 -4.28 -2.64 -4.58
CA SER A 129 -3.51 -3.81 -5.02
C SER A 129 -2.39 -4.17 -4.02
N MET A 130 -1.67 -3.16 -3.52
CA MET A 130 -0.62 -3.36 -2.51
C MET A 130 -1.18 -3.80 -1.16
N LYS A 131 -2.33 -3.26 -0.72
CA LYS A 131 -3.01 -3.70 0.51
C LYS A 131 -3.45 -5.15 0.42
N GLU A 132 -3.99 -5.55 -0.72
CA GLU A 132 -4.40 -6.93 -0.97
C GLU A 132 -3.20 -7.88 -1.04
N TYR A 133 -2.08 -7.44 -1.63
CA TYR A 133 -0.83 -8.20 -1.67
C TYR A 133 -0.20 -8.40 -0.28
N LEU A 134 -0.10 -7.31 0.50
CA LEU A 134 0.51 -7.31 1.84
C LEU A 134 -0.35 -8.08 2.85
N GLY A 135 -1.67 -7.94 2.74
CA GLY A 135 -2.67 -8.59 3.58
C GLY A 135 -2.88 -7.89 4.93
N GLU A 136 -4.14 -7.91 5.39
CA GLU A 136 -4.57 -7.25 6.63
C GLU A 136 -3.86 -7.83 7.87
N ARG A 137 -3.56 -9.13 7.88
CA ARG A 137 -2.82 -9.78 8.97
C ARG A 137 -1.45 -9.14 9.16
N THR A 138 -0.69 -8.97 8.08
CA THR A 138 0.65 -8.39 8.13
C THR A 138 0.60 -6.95 8.62
N ILE A 139 -0.33 -6.14 8.11
CA ILE A 139 -0.54 -4.75 8.55
C ILE A 139 -0.84 -4.70 10.07
N LYS A 140 -1.75 -5.56 10.55
CA LYS A 140 -2.07 -5.67 11.99
C LYS A 140 -0.86 -6.09 12.82
N SER A 141 -0.05 -7.03 12.33
CA SER A 141 1.18 -7.47 13.01
C SER A 141 2.22 -6.35 13.09
N VAL A 142 2.45 -5.58 12.02
CA VAL A 142 3.31 -4.39 12.04
C VAL A 142 2.82 -3.40 13.09
N ASN A 143 1.54 -3.04 13.07
CA ASN A 143 0.97 -2.06 13.99
C ASN A 143 1.02 -2.50 15.46
N ARG A 144 0.76 -3.78 15.74
CA ARG A 144 0.88 -4.36 17.09
C ARG A 144 2.33 -4.36 17.56
N GLY A 145 3.25 -4.79 16.70
CA GLY A 145 4.67 -4.80 16.99
C GLY A 145 5.22 -3.40 17.24
N PHE A 146 4.78 -2.40 16.47
CA PHE A 146 5.14 -1.00 16.70
C PHE A 146 4.71 -0.52 18.09
N LYS A 147 3.44 -0.77 18.47
CA LYS A 147 2.92 -0.38 19.79
C LYS A 147 3.71 -1.06 20.93
N LYS A 148 4.03 -2.34 20.78
CA LYS A 148 4.86 -3.08 21.74
C LYS A 148 6.27 -2.46 21.84
N TRP A 149 6.91 -2.23 20.70
CA TRP A 149 8.27 -1.69 20.61
C TRP A 149 8.38 -0.30 21.26
N ILE A 150 7.46 0.64 20.97
CA ILE A 150 7.50 1.97 21.62
C ILE A 150 7.26 1.88 23.14
N SER A 151 6.42 0.94 23.59
CA SER A 151 6.17 0.72 25.02
C SER A 151 7.41 0.18 25.73
N GLU A 152 8.15 -0.74 25.10
CA GLU A 152 9.42 -1.27 25.62
C GLU A 152 10.51 -0.19 25.71
N MET A 153 10.44 0.84 24.85
CA MET A 153 11.31 2.02 24.93
C MET A 153 10.86 3.08 25.95
N GLY A 154 9.76 2.85 26.68
CA GLY A 154 9.20 3.84 27.62
C GLY A 154 8.56 5.05 26.94
N ILE A 155 8.16 4.94 25.67
CA ILE A 155 7.51 6.02 24.93
C ILE A 155 5.99 5.85 25.00
N GLU A 156 5.29 6.80 25.62
CA GLU A 156 3.84 6.72 25.87
C GLU A 156 2.98 6.60 24.60
N SER A 157 3.33 7.35 23.55
CA SER A 157 2.57 7.39 22.31
C SER A 157 3.40 7.86 21.11
N ALA A 158 3.02 7.39 19.93
CA ALA A 158 3.62 7.75 18.65
C ALA A 158 2.58 7.66 17.53
N CYS A 159 2.81 8.38 16.43
CA CYS A 159 1.95 8.31 15.26
C CYS A 159 2.17 6.99 14.50
N LEU A 160 1.06 6.34 14.13
CA LEU A 160 1.04 5.29 13.12
C LEU A 160 0.92 5.93 11.75
N PHE A 161 1.55 5.33 10.75
CA PHE A 161 1.47 5.77 9.36
C PHE A 161 1.15 4.58 8.45
N ASP A 162 0.93 4.84 7.17
CA ASP A 162 0.67 3.77 6.22
C ASP A 162 1.89 2.84 6.11
N VAL A 163 1.67 1.54 6.33
CA VAL A 163 2.70 0.52 6.32
C VAL A 163 3.33 0.40 4.93
N ILE A 164 2.55 0.52 3.86
CA ILE A 164 2.99 0.16 2.51
C ILE A 164 4.05 1.12 1.96
N PRO A 165 3.76 2.42 1.78
CA PRO A 165 4.76 3.37 1.27
C PRO A 165 5.98 3.45 2.18
N THR A 166 5.75 3.37 3.49
CA THR A 166 6.82 3.49 4.49
C THR A 166 7.73 2.26 4.49
N ALA A 167 7.19 1.04 4.43
CA ALA A 167 8.00 -0.17 4.37
C ALA A 167 8.74 -0.31 3.03
N ASN A 168 8.12 0.10 1.92
CA ASN A 168 8.76 0.13 0.60
C ASN A 168 9.97 1.06 0.61
N MET A 169 9.80 2.31 1.06
CA MET A 169 10.92 3.23 1.24
C MET A 169 11.99 2.64 2.15
N MET A 170 11.60 2.14 3.33
CA MET A 170 12.58 1.67 4.30
C MET A 170 13.37 0.47 3.80
N HIS A 171 12.78 -0.41 2.99
CA HIS A 171 13.48 -1.53 2.38
C HIS A 171 14.66 -1.06 1.52
N HIS A 172 14.45 -0.05 0.68
CA HIS A 172 15.50 0.50 -0.16
C HIS A 172 16.49 1.36 0.62
N VAL A 173 16.00 2.14 1.58
CA VAL A 173 16.83 3.05 2.36
C VAL A 173 17.87 2.30 3.19
N VAL A 174 17.48 1.23 3.90
CA VAL A 174 18.42 0.48 4.76
C VAL A 174 19.51 -0.26 3.96
N ASP A 175 19.31 -0.46 2.66
CA ASP A 175 20.30 -1.10 1.78
C ASP A 175 21.36 -0.10 1.24
N ASN A 176 21.29 1.20 1.59
CA ASN A 176 22.26 2.23 1.17
C ASN A 176 23.45 2.41 2.15
N ASP A 177 24.00 1.32 2.67
CA ASP A 177 25.18 1.29 3.54
C ASP A 177 25.11 2.20 4.78
N TYR A 178 23.94 2.26 5.44
CA TYR A 178 23.81 2.96 6.72
C TYR A 178 24.26 2.07 7.88
N ASP A 179 25.01 2.63 8.82
CA ASP A 179 25.42 1.95 10.04
C ASP A 179 24.36 2.06 11.15
N VAL A 180 23.64 3.19 11.18
CA VAL A 180 22.73 3.53 12.28
C VAL A 180 21.63 4.50 11.84
N GLY A 181 20.41 4.22 12.30
CA GLY A 181 19.25 5.09 12.15
C GLY A 181 18.94 5.87 13.44
N ILE A 182 18.48 7.11 13.32
CA ILE A 182 18.12 7.97 14.47
C ILE A 182 16.69 8.48 14.30
N GLY A 183 15.79 7.99 15.14
CA GLY A 183 14.40 8.41 15.17
C GLY A 183 14.16 9.70 15.95
N ILE A 184 13.56 10.71 15.34
CA ILE A 184 13.02 11.88 16.04
C ILE A 184 11.66 11.50 16.64
N ALA A 185 11.54 11.61 17.97
CA ALA A 185 10.38 11.11 18.72
C ALA A 185 9.02 11.62 18.21
N LYS A 186 8.00 10.78 18.39
CA LYS A 186 6.60 10.89 17.91
C LYS A 186 6.42 10.85 16.39
N GLY A 187 7.20 11.62 15.64
CA GLY A 187 7.09 11.72 14.17
C GLY A 187 7.84 10.62 13.41
N GLY A 188 9.13 10.45 13.68
CA GLY A 188 9.99 9.50 12.97
C GLY A 188 9.99 8.07 13.53
N LEU A 189 9.26 7.80 14.61
CA LEU A 189 9.33 6.51 15.31
C LEU A 189 8.84 5.33 14.46
N PHE A 190 7.88 5.54 13.58
CA PHE A 190 7.37 4.47 12.73
C PHE A 190 8.42 4.01 11.69
N LEU A 191 9.12 4.97 11.06
CA LEU A 191 10.29 4.70 10.21
C LEU A 191 11.40 4.00 10.99
N THR A 192 11.65 4.47 12.22
CA THR A 192 12.67 3.90 13.12
C THR A 192 12.36 2.43 13.43
N TYR A 193 11.10 2.11 13.71
CA TYR A 193 10.65 0.75 13.97
C TYR A 193 10.79 -0.15 12.73
N LEU A 194 10.40 0.33 11.55
CA LEU A 194 10.57 -0.44 10.31
C LEU A 194 12.05 -0.68 9.99
N SER A 195 12.90 0.30 10.24
CA SER A 195 14.37 0.17 10.12
C SER A 195 14.91 -0.91 11.06
N HIS A 196 14.44 -0.91 12.32
CA HIS A 196 14.77 -1.93 13.31
C HIS A 196 14.30 -3.33 12.87
N LEU A 197 13.09 -3.44 12.32
CA LEU A 197 12.62 -4.69 11.73
C LEU A 197 13.55 -5.16 10.60
N PHE A 198 14.10 -4.24 9.83
CA PHE A 198 15.06 -4.53 8.75
C PHE A 198 16.52 -4.61 9.18
N GLU A 199 16.77 -4.77 10.49
CA GLU A 199 18.08 -5.03 11.10
C GLU A 199 19.04 -3.83 11.12
N LEU A 200 18.57 -2.62 10.80
CA LEU A 200 19.37 -1.43 11.02
C LEU A 200 19.42 -1.12 12.53
N PRO A 201 20.60 -0.97 13.15
CA PRO A 201 20.72 -0.44 14.51
C PRO A 201 20.05 0.93 14.61
N VAL A 202 19.24 1.15 15.65
CA VAL A 202 18.52 2.41 15.81
C VAL A 202 18.72 3.06 17.17
N LYS A 203 18.74 4.39 17.17
CA LYS A 203 18.67 5.25 18.36
C LYS A 203 17.44 6.14 18.26
N VAL A 204 17.01 6.71 19.39
CA VAL A 204 15.86 7.62 19.44
C VAL A 204 16.23 8.86 20.23
N VAL A 205 15.75 10.01 19.74
CA VAL A 205 15.90 11.32 20.40
C VAL A 205 14.53 11.94 20.64
N HIS A 206 14.33 12.48 21.83
CA HIS A 206 13.28 13.45 22.10
C HIS A 206 13.77 14.83 21.66
N CYS A 207 13.23 15.32 20.54
CA CYS A 207 13.48 16.68 20.10
C CYS A 207 12.14 17.40 19.89
N HIS A 208 11.86 18.42 20.69
CA HIS A 208 10.60 19.16 20.61
C HIS A 208 10.82 20.65 20.88
N LYS A 209 9.96 21.47 20.28
CA LYS A 209 10.00 22.92 20.45
C LYS A 209 9.36 23.31 21.78
N LYS A 210 10.05 24.11 22.58
CA LYS A 210 9.53 24.72 23.80
C LYS A 210 9.77 26.23 23.75
N GLY A 211 8.73 26.96 23.38
CA GLY A 211 8.82 28.41 23.15
C GLY A 211 9.75 28.75 21.97
N ARG A 212 10.84 29.48 22.24
CA ARG A 212 11.86 29.85 21.24
C ARG A 212 12.99 28.83 21.10
N GLU A 213 13.11 27.91 22.04
CA GLU A 213 14.17 26.91 22.09
C GLU A 213 13.68 25.54 21.63
N THR A 214 14.62 24.65 21.34
CA THR A 214 14.36 23.26 20.98
C THR A 214 15.09 22.37 21.97
N GLU A 215 14.33 21.73 22.85
CA GLU A 215 14.88 20.74 23.78
C GLU A 215 15.32 19.50 22.99
N PHE A 216 16.43 18.90 23.42
CA PHE A 216 16.99 17.70 22.83
C PHE A 216 17.47 16.79 23.95
N ASN A 217 16.98 15.56 23.98
CA ASN A 217 17.40 14.53 24.92
C ASN A 217 17.46 13.18 24.20
N TRP A 218 18.54 12.42 24.36
CA TRP A 218 18.58 11.04 23.91
C TRP A 218 17.64 10.17 24.76
N VAL A 219 16.89 9.27 24.12
CA VAL A 219 16.20 8.19 24.85
C VAL A 219 17.22 7.15 25.29
N CYS A 220 18.15 6.83 24.40
CA CYS A 220 19.33 6.01 24.66
C CYS A 220 20.52 6.72 24.03
N GLU A 221 21.38 7.30 24.85
CA GLU A 221 22.54 8.05 24.37
C GLU A 221 23.54 7.10 23.70
N PRO A 222 24.01 7.41 22.48
CA PRO A 222 24.97 6.56 21.79
C PRO A 222 26.37 6.72 22.39
N ASP A 223 27.11 5.62 22.45
CA ASP A 223 28.56 5.67 22.64
C ASP A 223 29.20 6.43 21.46
N PRO A 224 30.25 7.24 21.69
CA PRO A 224 30.92 7.94 20.60
C PRO A 224 31.32 7.08 19.40
N GLN A 225 31.67 5.80 19.61
CA GLN A 225 32.05 4.86 18.55
C GLN A 225 30.87 4.40 17.69
N GLU A 226 29.63 4.49 18.19
CA GLU A 226 28.43 4.13 17.44
C GLU A 226 28.10 5.15 16.33
N LEU A 227 28.62 6.38 16.43
CA LEU A 227 28.35 7.46 15.46
C LEU A 227 29.61 7.98 14.74
N ARG A 228 30.81 7.86 15.33
CA ARG A 228 32.03 8.41 14.74
C ARG A 228 32.40 7.70 13.44
N GLY A 229 32.54 8.48 12.37
CA GLY A 229 32.88 7.98 11.03
C GLY A 229 31.78 7.10 10.41
N LYS A 230 30.57 7.09 10.98
CA LYS A 230 29.46 6.26 10.53
C LYS A 230 28.56 6.98 9.52
N ASN A 231 27.89 6.21 8.67
CA ASN A 231 26.81 6.68 7.82
C ASN A 231 25.51 6.64 8.62
N VAL A 232 24.95 7.82 8.89
CA VAL A 232 23.78 7.99 9.74
C VAL A 232 22.58 8.38 8.90
N ILE A 233 21.43 7.82 9.21
CA ILE A 233 20.15 8.29 8.67
C ILE A 233 19.22 8.75 9.78
N VAL A 234 18.64 9.94 9.63
CA VAL A 234 17.68 10.52 10.56
C VAL A 234 16.27 10.31 10.05
N PHE A 235 15.34 9.95 10.93
CA PHE A 235 13.94 9.73 10.60
C PHE A 235 13.05 10.81 11.22
N ASP A 236 12.21 11.44 10.41
CA ASP A 236 11.15 12.33 10.85
C ASP A 236 9.87 12.11 10.02
N LYS A 237 8.74 12.70 10.42
CA LYS A 237 7.52 12.66 9.62
C LYS A 237 7.54 13.70 8.50
N ASP A 238 8.01 14.92 8.79
CA ASP A 238 7.99 16.09 7.92
C ASP A 238 9.04 17.13 8.31
N VAL A 239 9.23 18.15 7.46
CA VAL A 239 10.09 19.30 7.76
C VAL A 239 9.34 20.60 7.47
N VAL A 240 8.72 21.16 8.52
CA VAL A 240 7.95 22.42 8.41
C VAL A 240 8.82 23.66 8.51
N THR A 241 9.72 23.75 9.50
CA THR A 241 10.60 24.93 9.66
C THR A 241 12.08 24.60 9.64
N GLY A 242 12.43 23.32 9.54
CA GLY A 242 13.82 22.85 9.64
C GLY A 242 14.42 22.86 11.04
N LYS A 243 13.80 23.54 12.02
CA LYS A 243 14.42 23.75 13.35
C LYS A 243 14.73 22.46 14.11
N THR A 244 13.79 21.51 14.13
CA THR A 244 14.00 20.20 14.77
C THR A 244 15.11 19.43 14.07
N ALA A 245 15.01 19.26 12.74
CA ALA A 245 16.03 18.60 11.93
C ALA A 245 17.42 19.25 12.07
N GLN A 246 17.50 20.58 12.15
CA GLN A 246 18.75 21.32 12.35
C GLN A 246 19.33 21.10 13.74
N ARG A 247 18.48 21.05 14.77
CA ARG A 247 18.91 20.79 16.14
C ARG A 247 19.48 19.39 16.26
N VAL A 248 18.79 18.40 15.71
CA VAL A 248 19.24 16.99 15.70
C VAL A 248 20.56 16.85 14.94
N LEU A 249 20.66 17.45 13.75
CA LEU A 249 21.91 17.45 12.96
C LEU A 249 23.11 18.00 13.75
N LYS A 250 22.96 19.16 14.42
CA LYS A 250 24.02 19.75 15.25
C LYS A 250 24.48 18.84 16.39
N GLU A 251 23.57 18.07 16.97
CA GLU A 251 23.89 17.15 18.06
C GLU A 251 24.61 15.89 17.53
N ILE A 252 24.20 15.38 16.37
CA ILE A 252 24.87 14.26 15.68
C ILE A 252 26.28 14.67 15.20
N GLU A 253 26.46 15.88 14.66
CA GLU A 253 27.74 16.38 14.14
C GLU A 253 28.87 16.39 15.20
N LYS A 254 28.53 16.47 16.49
CA LYS A 254 29.51 16.36 17.60
C LYS A 254 30.28 15.05 17.59
N TYR A 255 29.67 14.00 17.06
CA TYR A 255 30.26 12.67 16.96
C TYR A 255 31.14 12.48 15.73
N ARG A 256 31.12 13.44 14.78
CA ARG A 256 31.83 13.40 13.50
C ARG A 256 31.44 12.18 12.66
N PRO A 257 30.16 12.03 12.27
CA PRO A 257 29.74 11.00 11.32
C PRO A 257 30.41 11.23 9.95
N ASN A 258 30.47 10.18 9.13
CA ASN A 258 30.94 10.29 7.75
C ASN A 258 29.88 10.93 6.84
N ARG A 259 28.60 10.57 7.04
CA ARG A 259 27.45 11.05 6.26
C ARG A 259 26.23 11.15 7.16
N VAL A 260 25.36 12.13 6.93
CA VAL A 260 24.06 12.23 7.60
C VAL A 260 22.98 12.50 6.56
N ASP A 261 22.02 11.60 6.43
CA ASP A 261 20.88 11.74 5.52
C ASP A 261 19.56 11.81 6.30
N LEU A 262 18.47 12.15 5.62
CA LEU A 262 17.16 12.34 6.20
C LEU A 262 16.12 11.51 5.46
N ALA A 263 15.31 10.73 6.16
CA ALA A 263 14.13 10.08 5.61
C ALA A 263 12.86 10.66 6.24
N LEU A 264 11.91 11.03 5.39
CA LEU A 264 10.65 11.65 5.72
C LEU A 264 9.50 10.75 5.32
N ILE A 265 8.45 10.71 6.14
CA ILE A 265 7.22 9.98 5.79
C ILE A 265 6.45 10.71 4.69
N TYR A 266 6.49 12.05 4.72
CA TYR A 266 5.74 12.89 3.81
C TYR A 266 6.65 13.55 2.77
N ASN A 267 6.15 13.63 1.53
CA ASN A 267 6.82 14.34 0.46
C ASN A 267 7.00 15.83 0.81
N PRO A 268 8.24 16.33 0.96
CA PRO A 268 8.48 17.74 1.26
C PRO A 268 8.19 18.66 0.07
N ASN A 269 7.88 18.14 -1.13
CA ASN A 269 7.52 18.93 -2.31
C ASN A 269 6.01 19.19 -2.42
N GLU A 270 5.18 18.28 -1.91
CA GLU A 270 3.72 18.37 -2.03
C GLU A 270 3.07 19.16 -0.88
N GLY A 271 3.80 19.37 0.22
CA GLY A 271 3.38 20.24 1.31
C GLY A 271 2.11 19.73 2.00
N ILE A 272 2.24 18.73 2.88
CA ILE A 272 1.11 18.07 3.57
C ILE A 272 0.56 18.92 4.74
N GLY A 273 0.60 20.24 4.57
CA GLY A 273 0.21 21.27 5.53
C GLY A 273 0.93 22.58 5.24
N PRO A 274 0.45 23.72 5.79
CA PRO A 274 1.07 25.02 5.57
C PRO A 274 2.51 25.03 6.12
N GLY A 275 3.49 24.83 5.24
CA GLY A 275 4.91 25.07 5.50
C GLY A 275 5.87 23.89 5.34
N ALA A 276 5.42 22.64 5.15
CA ALA A 276 6.34 21.54 4.85
C ALA A 276 6.98 21.78 3.46
N ARG A 277 8.30 21.98 3.41
CA ARG A 277 9.03 22.31 2.18
C ARG A 277 10.44 21.74 2.18
N LEU A 278 10.91 21.27 1.02
CA LEU A 278 12.29 20.80 0.86
C LEU A 278 13.31 21.91 1.15
N SER A 279 12.97 23.17 0.85
CA SER A 279 13.80 24.35 1.18
C SER A 279 14.06 24.54 2.68
N ASN A 280 13.27 23.87 3.54
CA ASN A 280 13.41 23.95 4.98
C ASN A 280 14.34 22.84 5.54
N VAL A 281 14.79 21.90 4.69
CA VAL A 281 15.76 20.89 5.10
C VAL A 281 17.13 21.54 5.32
N PRO A 282 17.79 21.31 6.46
CA PRO A 282 19.14 21.81 6.72
C PRO A 282 20.16 21.31 5.70
N LYS A 283 21.09 22.18 5.27
CA LYS A 283 22.11 21.86 4.25
C LYS A 283 23.11 20.76 4.62
N GLY A 284 23.22 20.40 5.90
CA GLY A 284 24.12 19.34 6.32
C GLY A 284 23.56 17.93 6.15
N TYR A 285 22.28 17.79 5.75
CA TYR A 285 21.78 16.52 5.24
C TYR A 285 22.20 16.36 3.78
N THR A 286 22.92 15.29 3.47
CA THR A 286 23.42 15.02 2.11
C THR A 286 22.31 14.57 1.17
N GLU A 287 21.48 13.63 1.62
CA GLU A 287 20.33 13.12 0.88
C GLU A 287 19.03 13.19 1.70
N VAL A 288 17.91 13.31 0.98
CA VAL A 288 16.57 13.33 1.57
C VAL A 288 15.68 12.29 0.87
N TYR A 289 15.15 11.33 1.62
CA TYR A 289 14.27 10.27 1.14
C TYR A 289 12.82 10.54 1.56
N TYR A 290 11.88 10.15 0.70
CA TYR A 290 10.44 10.16 0.93
C TYR A 290 9.78 9.12 0.00
N PRO A 291 8.58 8.60 0.31
CA PRO A 291 8.01 7.42 -0.37
C PRO A 291 7.96 7.49 -1.89
N GLU A 292 7.64 8.65 -2.45
CA GLU A 292 7.46 8.88 -3.89
C GLU A 292 8.78 8.79 -4.67
N LYS A 293 9.94 8.71 -4.00
CA LYS A 293 11.23 8.40 -4.65
C LYS A 293 11.41 6.92 -5.00
N PHE A 294 10.56 6.04 -4.48
CA PHE A 294 10.77 4.59 -4.54
C PHE A 294 9.73 3.90 -5.40
N SER A 295 10.21 3.03 -6.26
CA SER A 295 9.36 2.19 -7.08
C SER A 295 8.78 1.03 -6.27
N TYR A 296 7.59 0.57 -6.65
CA TYR A 296 6.94 -0.64 -6.12
C TYR A 296 7.21 -1.89 -6.99
N ARG A 297 8.10 -1.82 -7.99
CA ARG A 297 8.45 -2.96 -8.86
C ARG A 297 8.96 -4.18 -8.10
N GLU A 298 9.59 -3.95 -6.95
CA GLU A 298 10.16 -4.97 -6.07
C GLU A 298 9.35 -5.15 -4.77
N PHE A 299 8.07 -4.75 -4.76
CA PHE A 299 7.23 -4.81 -3.58
C PHE A 299 7.07 -6.22 -3.01
N ASP A 300 7.20 -7.25 -3.85
CA ASP A 300 7.26 -8.64 -3.42
C ASP A 300 8.42 -8.91 -2.45
N LYS A 301 9.62 -8.40 -2.75
CA LYS A 301 10.80 -8.51 -1.89
C LYS A 301 10.64 -7.73 -0.58
N VAL A 302 9.97 -6.58 -0.63
CA VAL A 302 9.64 -5.78 0.55
C VAL A 302 8.77 -6.59 1.52
N VAL A 303 7.70 -7.20 1.01
CA VAL A 303 6.79 -8.02 1.81
C VAL A 303 7.49 -9.25 2.37
N GLU A 304 8.31 -9.95 1.56
CA GLU A 304 9.07 -11.10 2.04
C GLU A 304 10.02 -10.75 3.18
N ARG A 305 10.77 -9.64 3.05
CA ARG A 305 11.66 -9.15 4.11
C ARG A 305 10.86 -8.81 5.37
N LEU A 306 9.73 -8.11 5.22
CA LEU A 306 8.87 -7.70 6.33
C LEU A 306 8.26 -8.90 7.06
N GLU A 307 7.69 -9.87 6.35
CA GLU A 307 7.14 -11.09 6.94
C GLU A 307 8.22 -11.91 7.66
N LYS A 308 9.44 -12.00 7.10
CA LYS A 308 10.59 -12.65 7.74
C LYS A 308 10.97 -11.94 9.05
N SER A 309 11.04 -10.62 9.05
CA SER A 309 11.31 -9.82 10.24
C SER A 309 10.24 -10.01 11.31
N LEU A 310 8.95 -9.94 10.94
CA LEU A 310 7.85 -10.14 11.90
C LEU A 310 7.89 -11.51 12.57
N LYS A 311 8.22 -12.57 11.83
CA LYS A 311 8.41 -13.92 12.39
C LYS A 311 9.57 -13.96 13.39
N ARG A 312 10.70 -13.31 13.09
CA ARG A 312 11.85 -13.23 14.01
C ARG A 312 11.50 -12.60 15.35
N PHE A 313 10.67 -11.56 15.36
CA PHE A 313 10.25 -10.87 16.58
C PHE A 313 9.01 -11.49 17.25
N SER A 314 8.56 -12.68 16.82
CA SER A 314 7.36 -13.36 17.33
C SER A 314 6.09 -12.51 17.23
N LEU A 315 5.95 -11.78 16.11
CA LEU A 315 4.82 -10.90 15.82
C LEU A 315 3.86 -11.45 14.75
N TYR A 316 4.20 -12.60 14.13
CA TYR A 316 3.45 -13.21 13.03
C TYR A 316 2.65 -14.44 13.46
#